data_AF-A0A850B0Q9-F1
#
_entry.id   AF-A0A850B0Q9-F1
#
_cell.length_a   1.000
_cell.length_b   1.000
_cell.length_c   1.000
_cell.angle_alpha   90.00
_cell.angle_beta   90.00
_cell.angle_gamma   90.00
#
_symmetry.space_group_name_H-M   'P 1'
#
loop_
_entity.id
_entity.type
_entity.pdbx_description
1 polymer ?
#
loop_
_entity_poly.entity_id
_entity_poly.type
_entity_poly.pdbx_seq_one_letter_code
_entity_poly.pdbx_strand_id
1 'polypeptide(L)'
;MNIMRRVAQFILELNKIQTEAVIRLNGRLNVYKMLYTACGLPEEVAARLEQKIIDALYRGVDEQHALTSQWLKGESDLLEFLDRYKDWFREHMDRCSRITAEELSAAA
;
A
#
# COMPACT_ATOMS: atom_id res chain seq x y z
N MET A 1 -28.61 -0.65 -0.13
CA MET A 1 -27.48 -1.57 0.15
C MET A 1 -27.93 -2.63 1.15
N ASN A 2 -27.79 -3.93 0.85
CA ASN A 2 -28.28 -5.01 1.73
C ASN A 2 -27.38 -5.19 2.98
N ILE A 3 -27.84 -5.94 3.98
CA ILE A 3 -27.13 -6.14 5.26
C ILE A 3 -25.72 -6.71 5.05
N MET A 4 -25.55 -7.63 4.08
CA MET A 4 -24.26 -8.24 3.75
C MET A 4 -23.25 -7.21 3.22
N ARG A 5 -23.68 -6.33 2.30
CA ARG A 5 -22.83 -5.25 1.77
C ARG A 5 -22.46 -4.22 2.84
N ARG A 6 -23.35 -3.95 3.80
CA ARG A 6 -23.04 -3.08 4.96
C ARG A 6 -21.99 -3.71 5.87
N VAL A 7 -22.12 -5.00 6.17
CA VAL A 7 -21.12 -5.74 6.95
C VAL A 7 -19.77 -5.78 6.22
N ALA A 8 -19.78 -6.04 4.91
CA ALA A 8 -18.56 -6.01 4.11
C ALA A 8 -17.89 -4.63 4.10
N GLN A 9 -18.66 -3.54 4.00
CA GLN A 9 -18.11 -2.18 4.10
C GLN A 9 -17.49 -1.94 5.48
N PHE A 10 -18.16 -2.36 6.56
CA PHE A 10 -17.61 -2.23 7.90
C PHE A 10 -16.29 -2.99 8.08
N ILE A 11 -16.22 -4.23 7.57
CA ILE A 11 -14.98 -5.03 7.58
C ILE A 11 -13.88 -4.32 6.76
N LEU A 12 -14.22 -3.75 5.61
CA LEU A 12 -13.27 -2.99 4.79
C LEU A 12 -12.67 -1.79 5.54
N GLU A 13 -13.50 -1.01 6.25
CA GLU A 13 -13.02 0.12 7.08
C GLU A 13 -12.09 -0.36 8.21
N LEU A 14 -12.44 -1.45 8.89
CA LEU A 14 -11.59 -2.04 9.94
C LEU A 14 -10.24 -2.51 9.38
N ASN A 15 -10.25 -3.18 8.24
CA ASN A 15 -9.04 -3.66 7.58
C ASN A 15 -8.12 -2.50 7.18
N LYS A 16 -8.69 -1.39 6.70
CA LYS A 16 -7.92 -0.17 6.42
C LYS A 16 -7.20 0.33 7.67
N ILE A 17 -7.95 0.54 8.76
CA ILE A 17 -7.40 1.04 10.04
C ILE A 17 -6.29 0.12 10.56
N GLN A 18 -6.52 -1.20 10.53
CA GLN A 18 -5.53 -2.19 10.98
C GLN A 18 -4.28 -2.15 10.12
N THR A 19 -4.42 -2.07 8.80
CA THR A 19 -3.29 -2.03 7.86
C THR A 19 -2.47 -0.75 8.06
N GLU A 20 -3.12 0.40 8.17
CA GLU A 20 -2.47 1.69 8.45
C GLU A 20 -1.73 1.69 9.79
N ALA A 21 -2.27 1.02 10.81
CA ALA A 21 -1.63 0.87 12.10
C ALA A 21 -0.36 0.00 12.01
N VAL A 22 -0.39 -1.08 11.22
CA VAL A 22 0.78 -1.93 10.96
C VAL A 22 1.86 -1.16 10.20
N ILE A 23 1.49 -0.42 9.14
CA ILE A 23 2.44 0.43 8.40
C ILE A 23 3.09 1.45 9.35
N ARG A 24 2.28 2.10 10.20
CA ARG A 24 2.77 3.08 11.19
C ARG A 24 3.75 2.44 12.17
N LEU A 25 3.41 1.26 12.68
CA LEU A 25 4.26 0.54 13.63
C LEU A 25 5.60 0.18 12.99
N ASN A 26 5.58 -0.38 11.78
CA ASN A 26 6.79 -0.73 11.05
C ASN A 26 7.68 0.49 10.81
N GLY A 27 7.10 1.63 10.46
CA GLY A 27 7.84 2.89 10.32
C GLY A 27 8.43 3.40 11.63
N ARG A 28 7.68 3.35 12.74
CA ARG A 28 8.21 3.76 14.06
C ARG A 28 9.35 2.86 14.56
N LEU A 29 9.32 1.58 14.17
CA LEU A 29 10.35 0.61 14.49
C LEU A 29 11.50 0.60 13.47
N ASN A 30 11.45 1.47 12.45
CA ASN A 30 12.41 1.54 11.35
C ASN A 30 12.67 0.18 10.67
N VAL A 31 11.63 -0.66 10.57
CA VAL A 31 11.74 -2.05 10.09
C VAL A 31 12.29 -2.08 8.67
N TYR A 32 11.81 -1.19 7.79
CA TYR A 32 12.23 -1.18 6.39
C TYR A 32 13.67 -0.67 6.26
N LYS A 33 14.03 0.39 6.99
CA LYS A 33 15.42 0.87 7.04
C LYS A 33 16.36 -0.25 7.51
N MET A 34 16.01 -0.96 8.59
CA MET A 34 16.82 -2.08 9.08
C MET A 34 17.00 -3.17 8.03
N LEU A 35 15.94 -3.53 7.30
CA LEU A 35 15.99 -4.50 6.22
C LEU A 35 16.90 -4.02 5.07
N TYR A 36 16.74 -2.78 4.62
CA TYR A 36 17.56 -2.20 3.55
C TYR A 36 19.03 -2.09 3.92
N THR A 37 19.35 -1.67 5.15
CA THR A 37 20.72 -1.66 5.65
C THR A 37 21.30 -3.08 5.70
N ALA A 38 20.52 -4.08 6.12
CA ALA A 38 20.95 -5.49 6.10
C ALA A 38 21.19 -6.02 4.67
N CYS A 39 20.51 -5.46 3.67
CA CYS A 39 20.76 -5.72 2.25
C CYS A 39 21.95 -4.94 1.68
N GLY A 40 22.68 -4.18 2.49
CA GLY A 40 23.90 -3.47 2.10
C GLY A 40 23.70 -2.03 1.62
N LEU A 41 22.51 -1.45 1.77
CA LEU A 41 22.30 -0.05 1.45
C LEU A 41 22.95 0.86 2.51
N PRO A 42 23.53 2.01 2.11
CA PRO A 42 23.99 3.02 3.05
C PRO A 42 22.84 3.52 3.93
N GLU A 43 23.12 3.84 5.19
CA GLU A 43 22.10 4.16 6.20
C GLU A 43 21.19 5.33 5.77
N GLU A 44 21.75 6.37 5.16
CA GLU A 44 20.99 7.52 4.67
C GLU A 44 20.06 7.15 3.51
N VAL A 45 20.50 6.27 2.62
CA VAL A 45 19.70 5.77 1.48
C VAL A 45 18.57 4.88 2.00
N ALA A 46 18.87 4.00 2.94
CA ALA A 46 17.88 3.13 3.59
C ALA A 46 16.79 3.93 4.32
N ALA A 47 17.16 5.02 5.02
CA ALA A 47 16.21 5.89 5.70
C ALA A 47 15.30 6.65 4.73
N ARG A 48 15.86 7.20 3.63
CA ARG A 48 15.05 7.86 2.59
C ARG A 48 14.11 6.87 1.90
N LEU A 49 14.61 5.68 1.58
CA LEU A 49 13.82 4.64 0.92
C LEU A 49 12.67 4.17 1.82
N GLU A 50 12.92 3.97 3.12
CA GLU A 50 11.89 3.66 4.10
C GLU A 50 10.75 4.69 4.08
N GLN A 51 11.09 5.99 4.15
CA GLN A 51 10.08 7.05 4.13
C GLN A 51 9.23 6.98 2.86
N LYS A 52 9.87 6.88 1.68
CA LYS A 52 9.16 6.81 0.39
C LYS A 52 8.27 5.58 0.26
N ILE A 53 8.73 4.43 0.77
CA ILE A 53 7.96 3.19 0.74
C ILE A 53 6.77 3.26 1.70
N ILE A 54 6.94 3.81 2.91
CA ILE A 54 5.82 4.03 3.84
C ILE A 54 4.75 4.91 3.20
N ASP A 55 5.14 6.01 2.55
CA ASP A 55 4.21 6.90 1.87
C ASP A 55 3.49 6.19 0.71
N ALA A 56 4.22 5.37 -0.06
CA ALA A 56 3.62 4.56 -1.11
C ALA A 56 2.62 3.52 -0.58
N LEU A 57 2.93 2.88 0.56
CA LEU A 57 2.05 1.92 1.22
C LEU A 57 0.75 2.57 1.70
N TYR A 58 0.82 3.73 2.37
CA TYR A 58 -0.38 4.46 2.79
C TYR A 58 -1.26 4.83 1.60
N ARG A 59 -0.65 5.37 0.55
CA ARG A 59 -1.37 5.69 -0.69
C ARG A 59 -2.00 4.44 -1.32
N GLY A 60 -1.30 3.31 -1.32
CA GLY A 60 -1.82 2.03 -1.82
C GLY A 60 -3.06 1.58 -1.05
N VAL A 61 -3.03 1.67 0.28
CA VAL A 61 -4.18 1.33 1.15
C VAL A 61 -5.37 2.24 0.84
N ASP A 62 -5.16 3.54 0.70
CA ASP A 62 -6.23 4.49 0.35
C ASP A 62 -6.86 4.18 -1.01
N GLU A 63 -6.03 3.95 -2.04
CA GLU A 63 -6.47 3.62 -3.40
C GLU A 63 -7.25 2.28 -3.43
N GLN A 64 -6.71 1.25 -2.77
CA GLN A 64 -7.37 -0.06 -2.64
C GLN A 64 -8.73 0.05 -1.95
N HIS A 65 -8.78 0.79 -0.84
CA HIS A 65 -9.98 0.98 -0.05
C HIS A 65 -11.05 1.70 -0.86
N ALA A 66 -10.69 2.76 -1.57
CA ALA A 66 -11.60 3.50 -2.44
C ALA A 66 -12.20 2.58 -3.50
N LEU A 67 -11.36 1.82 -4.22
CA LEU A 67 -11.81 0.90 -5.26
C LEU A 67 -12.75 -0.19 -4.72
N THR A 68 -12.38 -0.81 -3.60
CA THR A 68 -13.19 -1.86 -2.97
C THR A 68 -14.51 -1.30 -2.44
N SER A 69 -14.51 -0.08 -1.90
CA SER A 69 -15.72 0.59 -1.41
C SER A 69 -16.69 0.91 -2.55
N GLN A 70 -16.21 1.37 -3.71
CA GLN A 70 -17.06 1.60 -4.90
C GLN A 70 -17.82 0.33 -5.29
N TRP A 71 -17.11 -0.80 -5.36
CA TRP A 71 -17.73 -2.10 -5.66
C TRP A 71 -18.76 -2.51 -4.60
N LEU A 72 -18.45 -2.36 -3.32
CA LEU A 72 -19.37 -2.69 -2.22
C LEU A 72 -20.63 -1.80 -2.21
N LYS A 73 -20.52 -0.54 -2.63
CA LYS A 73 -21.65 0.38 -2.84
C LYS A 73 -22.48 0.05 -4.09
N GLY A 74 -21.94 -0.77 -4.99
CA GLY A 74 -22.59 -1.18 -6.23
C GLY A 74 -22.39 -0.20 -7.38
N GLU A 75 -21.33 0.60 -7.32
CA GLU A 75 -20.95 1.55 -8.37
C GLU A 75 -20.25 0.86 -9.55
N SER A 76 -19.80 -0.39 -9.37
CA SER A 76 -19.24 -1.26 -10.40
C SER A 76 -19.72 -2.71 -10.22
N ASP A 77 -19.66 -3.50 -11.30
CA ASP A 77 -19.87 -4.95 -11.22
C ASP A 77 -18.60 -5.71 -10.80
N LEU A 78 -18.72 -7.02 -10.60
CA LEU A 78 -17.60 -7.85 -10.15
C LEU A 78 -16.46 -7.94 -11.18
N LEU A 79 -16.77 -8.04 -12.47
CA LEU A 79 -15.76 -8.18 -13.50
C LEU A 79 -14.98 -6.87 -13.66
N GLU A 80 -15.68 -5.74 -13.69
CA GLU A 80 -15.07 -4.41 -13.71
C GLU A 80 -14.21 -4.17 -12.47
N PHE A 81 -14.71 -4.53 -11.27
CA PHE A 81 -13.93 -4.43 -10.04
C PHE A 81 -12.64 -5.26 -10.12
N LEU A 82 -12.72 -6.52 -10.52
CA LEU A 82 -11.55 -7.41 -10.59
C LEU A 82 -10.52 -6.90 -11.60
N ASP A 83 -10.96 -6.38 -12.74
CA ASP A 83 -10.06 -5.84 -13.76
C ASP A 83 -9.33 -4.60 -13.24
N ARG A 84 -10.07 -3.64 -12.67
CA ARG A 84 -9.49 -2.43 -12.04
C ARG A 84 -8.59 -2.75 -10.86
N TYR A 85 -8.94 -3.77 -10.07
CA TYR A 85 -8.16 -4.17 -8.89
C TYR A 85 -6.83 -4.80 -9.28
N LYS A 86 -6.83 -5.66 -10.30
CA LYS A 86 -5.61 -6.23 -10.88
C LYS A 86 -4.69 -5.14 -11.42
N ASP A 87 -5.24 -4.19 -12.16
CA ASP A 87 -4.44 -3.08 -12.73
C ASP A 87 -3.86 -2.18 -11.64
N TRP A 88 -4.67 -1.81 -10.63
CA TRP A 88 -4.20 -1.10 -9.46
C TRP A 88 -3.06 -1.85 -8.75
N PHE A 89 -3.19 -3.16 -8.53
CA PHE A 89 -2.17 -3.95 -7.84
C PHE A 89 -0.84 -3.92 -8.59
N ARG A 90 -0.89 -4.11 -9.92
CA ARG A 90 0.30 -4.01 -10.77
C ARG A 90 0.93 -2.62 -10.68
N GLU A 91 0.14 -1.57 -10.85
CA GLU A 91 0.63 -0.19 -10.78
C GLU A 91 1.24 0.16 -9.42
N HIS A 92 0.65 -0.34 -8.34
CA HIS A 92 1.18 -0.16 -6.99
C HIS A 92 2.53 -0.87 -6.82
N MET A 93 2.65 -2.12 -7.28
CA MET A 93 3.91 -2.89 -7.23
C MET A 93 5.00 -2.24 -8.10
N ASP A 94 4.64 -1.76 -9.30
CA ASP A 94 5.56 -1.04 -10.18
C ASP A 94 6.03 0.26 -9.54
N ARG A 95 5.14 1.00 -8.86
CA ARG A 95 5.47 2.22 -8.12
C ARG A 95 6.48 1.94 -7.01
N CYS A 96 6.24 0.92 -6.19
CA CYS A 96 7.16 0.52 -5.13
C CYS A 96 8.53 0.11 -5.70
N SER A 97 8.54 -0.68 -6.78
CA SER A 97 9.77 -1.12 -7.44
C SER A 97 10.56 0.06 -8.03
N ARG A 98 9.87 1.02 -8.65
CA ARG A 98 10.49 2.25 -9.15
C ARG A 98 11.11 3.08 -8.05
N ILE A 99 10.41 3.29 -6.94
CA ILE A 99 10.95 4.01 -5.77
C ILE A 99 12.28 3.37 -5.32
N THR A 100 12.33 2.04 -5.22
CA THR A 100 13.56 1.33 -4.88
C THR A 100 14.67 1.52 -5.91
N ALA A 101 14.35 1.38 -7.20
CA ALA A 101 15.34 1.53 -8.27
C ALA A 101 15.89 2.97 -8.37
N GLU A 102 15.03 3.98 -8.21
CA GLU A 102 15.39 5.40 -8.23
C GLU A 102 16.33 5.74 -7.05
N GLU A 103 16.05 5.26 -5.84
CA GLU A 103 16.94 5.47 -4.69
C GLU A 103 18.28 4.75 -4.83
N LEU A 104 18.28 3.52 -5.35
CA LEU A 104 19.51 2.77 -5.60
C LEU A 104 20.38 3.44 -6.68
N SER A 105 19.77 3.90 -7.77
CA SER A 105 20.49 4.58 -8.84
C SER A 105 21.05 5.92 -8.42
N ALA A 106 20.41 6.63 -7.48
CA ALA A 106 20.92 7.89 -6.95
C ALA A 106 22.06 7.70 -5.93
N ALA A 107 22.24 6.48 -5.42
CA ALA A 107 23.25 6.13 -4.42
C ALA A 107 24.51 5.47 -5.01
N ALA A 108 24.46 5.05 -6.28
CA ALA A 108 25.57 4.46 -7.03
C ALA A 108 26.41 5.52 -7.73
#